data_AF-A0A379GGC4-F1
#
_entry.id   AF-A0A379GGC4-F1
#
_cell.length_a   1.000
_cell.length_b   1.000
_cell.length_c   1.000
_cell.angle_alpha   90.00
_cell.angle_beta   90.00
_cell.angle_gamma   90.00
#
_symmetry.space_group_name_H-M   'P 1'
#
loop_
_entity.id
_entity.type
_entity.pdbx_description
1 polymer ?
#
loop_
_entity_poly.entity_id
_entity_poly.type
_entity_poly.pdbx_seq_one_letter_code
_entity_poly.pdbx_strand_id
1 'polypeptide(L)'
;MVLSYLLLAALLIYSPYFGVISLTLFTLMFIVMAGILLFDIKPIYKFDDIGVLDLRVCYNGEWYTFEKLSDEAINEIRQHPAIPAQIKEDINDIIRTKQEIHFYDVYLIAFDPITKPISSEKLSPQV
;
A
#
# COMPACT_ATOMS: atom_id res chain seq x y z
N MET A 1 -13.60 -7.86 18.99
CA MET A 1 -12.95 -7.01 20.02
C MET A 1 -13.89 -6.61 21.15
N VAL A 2 -15.04 -5.97 20.89
CA VAL A 2 -15.94 -5.51 21.96
C VAL A 2 -16.53 -6.68 22.75
N LEU A 3 -17.07 -7.69 22.07
CA LEU A 3 -17.65 -8.87 22.74
C LEU A 3 -16.62 -9.62 23.62
N SER A 4 -15.40 -9.82 23.10
CA SER A 4 -14.30 -10.43 23.86
C SER A 4 -13.91 -9.60 25.09
N TYR A 5 -13.93 -8.28 24.98
CA TYR A 5 -13.68 -7.39 26.12
C TYR A 5 -14.81 -7.45 27.16
N LEU A 6 -16.08 -7.52 26.74
CA LEU A 6 -17.21 -7.67 27.67
C LEU A 6 -17.12 -8.97 28.46
N LEU A 7 -16.73 -10.08 27.82
CA LEU A 7 -16.50 -11.36 28.50
C LEU A 7 -15.33 -11.29 29.48
N LEU A 8 -14.24 -10.61 29.11
CA LEU A 8 -13.12 -10.35 30.03
C LEU A 8 -13.55 -9.51 31.23
N ALA A 9 -14.30 -8.43 31.02
CA ALA A 9 -14.80 -7.57 32.09
C ALA A 9 -15.71 -8.35 33.04
N ALA A 10 -16.59 -9.22 32.51
CA ALA A 10 -17.43 -10.10 33.32
C ALA A 10 -16.60 -11.06 34.18
N LEU A 11 -15.54 -11.67 33.63
CA LEU A 11 -14.61 -12.52 34.39
C LEU A 11 -13.86 -11.77 35.48
N LEU A 12 -13.40 -10.54 35.19
CA LEU A 12 -12.71 -9.71 36.16
C LEU A 12 -13.64 -9.30 37.33
N ILE A 13 -14.91 -9.01 37.05
CA ILE A 13 -15.90 -8.68 38.08
C ILE A 13 -16.27 -9.92 38.92
N TYR A 14 -16.36 -11.09 38.29
CA TYR A 14 -16.69 -12.35 38.97
C TYR A 14 -15.56 -12.84 39.88
N SER A 15 -14.30 -12.59 39.49
CA SER A 15 -13.13 -13.07 40.22
C SER A 15 -12.87 -12.26 41.49
N PRO A 16 -12.67 -12.90 42.66
CA PRO A 16 -12.39 -12.20 43.92
C PRO A 16 -10.99 -11.57 43.96
N TYR A 17 -10.12 -11.89 43.00
CA TYR A 17 -8.73 -11.41 42.97
C TYR A 17 -8.57 -10.06 42.27
N PHE A 18 -9.54 -9.65 41.44
CA PHE A 18 -9.45 -8.44 40.64
C PHE A 18 -10.39 -7.37 41.18
N GLY A 19 -9.82 -6.18 41.41
CA GLY A 19 -10.58 -5.02 41.89
C GLY A 19 -10.88 -4.02 40.78
N VAL A 20 -11.52 -2.92 41.17
CA VAL A 20 -11.85 -1.80 40.28
C VAL A 20 -10.60 -1.27 39.55
N ILE A 21 -9.45 -1.20 40.24
CA ILE A 21 -8.18 -0.73 39.66
C ILE A 21 -7.74 -1.62 38.48
N SER A 22 -7.79 -2.94 38.66
CA SER A 22 -7.44 -3.90 37.60
C SER A 22 -8.38 -3.75 36.41
N LEU A 23 -9.70 -3.65 36.67
CA LEU A 23 -10.69 -3.45 35.62
C LEU A 23 -10.39 -2.18 34.82
N THR A 24 -10.18 -1.04 35.49
CA THR A 24 -9.85 0.24 34.84
C THR A 24 -8.59 0.15 34.00
N LEU A 25 -7.53 -0.52 34.49
CA LEU A 25 -6.27 -0.67 33.76
C LEU A 25 -6.48 -1.48 32.47
N PHE A 26 -7.19 -2.62 32.55
CA PHE A 26 -7.49 -3.44 31.37
C PHE A 26 -8.42 -2.74 30.39
N THR A 27 -9.40 -1.96 30.87
CA THR A 27 -10.24 -1.11 30.03
C THR A 27 -9.40 -0.10 29.26
N LEU A 28 -8.49 0.60 29.95
CA LEU A 28 -7.65 1.62 29.35
C LEU A 28 -6.73 1.01 28.29
N MET A 29 -6.08 -0.11 28.60
CA MET A 29 -5.24 -0.84 27.64
C MET A 29 -6.06 -1.29 26.42
N PHE A 30 -7.27 -1.82 26.62
CA PHE A 30 -8.16 -2.21 25.52
C PHE A 30 -8.50 -1.02 24.62
N ILE A 31 -8.84 0.14 25.19
CA ILE A 31 -9.15 1.36 24.44
C ILE A 31 -7.91 1.82 23.65
N VAL A 32 -6.72 1.80 24.25
CA VAL A 32 -5.47 2.19 23.56
C VAL A 32 -5.19 1.26 22.38
N MET A 33 -5.25 -0.07 22.59
CA MET A 33 -5.02 -1.04 21.53
C MET A 33 -6.07 -0.98 20.43
N ALA A 34 -7.35 -0.86 20.79
CA ALA A 34 -8.43 -0.68 19.84
C ALA A 34 -8.25 0.63 19.05
N GLY A 35 -7.84 1.71 19.70
CA GLY A 35 -7.51 2.97 19.06
C GLY A 35 -6.42 2.81 18.01
N ILE A 36 -5.29 2.19 18.37
CA ILE A 36 -4.18 1.91 17.45
C ILE A 36 -4.64 1.06 16.25
N LEU A 37 -5.46 0.03 16.48
CA LEU A 37 -5.99 -0.82 15.42
C LEU A 37 -7.00 -0.10 14.50
N LEU A 38 -7.71 0.90 15.03
CA LEU A 38 -8.64 1.74 14.28
C LEU A 38 -7.95 2.89 13.54
N PHE A 39 -6.68 3.16 13.85
CA PHE A 39 -5.85 4.07 13.05
C PHE A 39 -5.49 3.40 11.72
N ASP A 40 -6.42 3.50 10.78
CA ASP A 40 -6.14 3.25 9.37
C ASP A 40 -5.45 4.51 8.80
N ILE A 41 -4.12 4.48 8.80
CA ILE A 41 -3.34 5.52 8.13
C ILE A 41 -3.38 5.21 6.64
N LYS A 42 -4.23 5.93 5.90
CA LYS A 42 -4.22 5.94 4.43
C LYS A 42 -3.34 7.08 3.95
N PRO A 43 -2.04 6.87 3.71
CA PRO A 43 -1.21 7.90 3.12
C PRO A 43 -1.72 8.23 1.72
N ILE A 44 -1.74 9.52 1.37
CA ILE A 44 -2.00 9.97 0.01
C ILE A 44 -0.78 9.59 -0.82
N TYR A 45 -0.95 8.64 -1.75
CA TYR A 45 0.14 8.13 -2.58
C TYR A 45 0.37 9.05 -3.77
N LYS A 46 1.63 9.44 -4.01
CA LYS A 46 2.03 10.15 -5.23
C LYS A 46 2.89 9.25 -6.08
N PHE A 47 2.87 9.49 -7.38
CA PHE A 47 3.72 8.78 -8.33
C PHE A 47 5.21 8.90 -7.97
N ASP A 48 5.64 10.07 -7.47
CA ASP A 48 7.02 10.33 -7.07
C ASP A 48 7.47 9.55 -5.82
N ASP A 49 6.54 8.96 -5.07
CA ASP A 49 6.85 8.19 -3.85
C ASP A 49 7.16 6.70 -4.14
N ILE A 50 7.07 6.26 -5.41
CA ILE A 50 7.36 4.87 -5.81
C ILE A 50 8.84 4.57 -5.59
N GLY A 51 9.14 3.64 -4.68
CA GLY A 51 10.51 3.19 -4.37
C GLY A 51 11.18 3.89 -3.18
N VAL A 52 10.52 4.85 -2.53
CA VAL A 52 11.02 5.47 -1.29
C VAL A 52 10.73 4.54 -0.10
N LEU A 53 11.75 4.22 0.69
CA LEU A 53 11.61 3.35 1.85
C LEU A 53 11.11 4.14 3.09
N ASP A 54 9.79 4.34 3.18
CA ASP A 54 9.13 4.99 4.32
C ASP A 54 8.05 4.08 4.93
N LEU A 55 7.73 4.27 6.22
CA LEU A 55 6.67 3.53 6.95
C LEU A 55 5.30 3.65 6.26
N ARG A 56 5.10 4.69 5.45
CA ARG A 56 3.90 4.92 4.59
C ARG A 56 3.84 3.98 3.38
N VAL A 57 4.99 3.50 2.91
CA VAL A 57 5.10 2.63 1.72
C VAL A 57 4.90 1.16 2.09
N CYS A 58 5.19 0.77 3.34
CA CYS A 58 4.92 -0.60 3.82
C CYS A 58 3.42 -0.99 3.83
N TYR A 59 2.47 -0.04 3.82
CA TYR A 59 1.04 -0.35 3.84
C TYR A 59 0.37 -0.28 2.45
N ASN A 60 0.79 0.65 1.58
CA ASN A 60 0.15 0.89 0.27
C ASN A 60 1.11 0.77 -0.94
N GLY A 61 2.42 0.84 -0.74
CA GLY A 61 3.41 0.77 -1.83
C GLY A 61 3.59 -0.65 -2.38
N GLU A 62 3.43 -1.67 -1.55
CA GLU A 62 3.47 -3.06 -1.98
C GLU A 62 2.32 -3.40 -2.95
N TRP A 63 1.16 -2.74 -2.85
CA TRP A 63 0.03 -2.98 -3.75
C TRP A 63 0.41 -2.78 -5.22
N TYR A 64 1.12 -1.69 -5.55
CA TYR A 64 1.57 -1.40 -6.92
C TYR A 64 2.63 -2.38 -7.45
N THR A 65 3.33 -3.07 -6.55
CA THR A 65 4.30 -4.10 -6.92
C THR A 65 3.60 -5.37 -7.41
N PHE A 66 2.43 -5.66 -6.86
CA PHE A 66 1.67 -6.88 -7.14
C PHE A 66 0.41 -6.65 -7.98
N GLU A 67 0.06 -5.41 -8.30
CA GLU A 67 -1.06 -5.12 -9.20
C GLU A 67 -0.70 -5.51 -10.64
N LYS A 68 -1.39 -6.54 -11.14
CA LYS A 68 -1.28 -7.01 -12.52
C LYS A 68 -1.90 -5.98 -13.46
N LEU A 69 -1.22 -5.68 -14.56
CA LEU A 69 -1.77 -4.83 -15.60
C LEU A 69 -2.90 -5.54 -16.35
N SER A 70 -3.99 -4.81 -16.63
CA SER A 70 -5.08 -5.34 -17.45
C SER A 70 -4.68 -5.42 -18.93
N ASP A 71 -5.33 -6.30 -19.68
CA ASP A 71 -5.07 -6.47 -21.11
C ASP A 71 -5.39 -5.18 -21.90
N GLU A 72 -6.37 -4.39 -21.44
CA GLU A 72 -6.70 -3.08 -22.01
C GLU A 72 -5.54 -2.10 -21.85
N ALA A 73 -4.96 -2.01 -20.65
CA ALA A 73 -3.82 -1.13 -20.39
C ALA A 73 -2.59 -1.53 -21.22
N ILE A 74 -2.34 -2.83 -21.37
CA ILE A 74 -1.27 -3.35 -22.23
C ILE A 74 -1.51 -2.95 -23.69
N ASN A 75 -2.75 -3.08 -24.18
CA ASN A 75 -3.09 -2.69 -25.55
C ASN A 75 -2.98 -1.18 -25.77
N GLU A 76 -3.39 -0.37 -24.79
CA GLU A 76 -3.23 1.08 -24.84
C GLU A 76 -1.75 1.46 -24.94
N ILE A 77 -0.89 0.86 -24.11
CA ILE A 77 0.57 1.07 -24.16
C ILE A 77 1.13 0.71 -25.55
N ARG A 78 0.69 -0.41 -26.13
CA ARG A 78 1.16 -0.85 -27.46
C ARG A 78 0.75 0.13 -28.56
N GLN A 79 -0.47 0.66 -28.50
CA GLN A 79 -1.02 1.54 -29.53
C GLN A 79 -0.58 3.00 -29.36
N HIS A 80 -0.18 3.41 -28.16
CA HIS A 80 0.13 4.81 -27.89
C HIS A 80 1.37 5.28 -28.68
N PRO A 81 1.27 6.35 -29.49
CA PRO A 81 2.35 6.79 -30.37
C PRO A 81 3.52 7.45 -29.61
N ALA A 82 3.26 7.98 -28.40
CA ALA A 82 4.31 8.64 -27.60
C ALA A 82 5.22 7.65 -26.85
N ILE A 83 4.92 6.34 -26.88
CA ILE A 83 5.70 5.34 -26.17
C ILE A 83 6.76 4.78 -27.12
N PRO A 84 8.07 4.86 -26.76
CA PRO A 84 9.15 4.31 -27.54
C PRO A 84 8.97 2.83 -27.88
N ALA A 85 9.41 2.42 -29.07
CA ALA A 85 9.35 1.02 -29.50
C ALA A 85 10.12 0.08 -28.55
N GLN A 86 11.25 0.53 -27.99
CA GLN A 86 12.03 -0.24 -27.02
C GLN A 86 11.21 -0.66 -25.80
N ILE A 87 10.49 0.29 -25.17
CA ILE A 87 9.66 0.01 -23.99
C ILE A 87 8.57 -1.03 -24.32
N LYS A 88 8.00 -0.97 -25.52
CA LYS A 88 6.97 -1.94 -25.96
C LYS A 88 7.58 -3.34 -26.15
N GLU A 89 8.80 -3.42 -26.64
CA GLU A 89 9.53 -4.67 -26.80
C GLU A 89 9.87 -5.29 -25.44
N ASP A 90 10.43 -4.49 -24.52
CA ASP A 90 10.76 -4.92 -23.17
C ASP A 90 9.53 -5.45 -22.41
N ILE A 91 8.38 -4.78 -22.54
CA ILE A 91 7.09 -5.25 -21.99
C ILE A 91 6.70 -6.62 -22.56
N ASN A 92 6.85 -6.82 -23.87
CA ASN A 92 6.50 -8.09 -24.50
C ASN A 92 7.43 -9.22 -24.05
N ASP A 93 8.70 -8.94 -23.82
CA ASP A 93 9.67 -9.92 -23.35
C ASP A 93 9.42 -10.32 -21.89
N ILE A 94 9.02 -9.37 -21.04
CA ILE A 94 8.55 -9.67 -19.68
C ILE A 94 7.31 -10.55 -19.72
N ILE A 95 6.30 -10.20 -20.52
CA ILE A 95 5.08 -11.02 -20.65
C ILE A 95 5.42 -12.43 -21.14
N ARG A 96 6.34 -12.59 -22.10
CA ARG A 96 6.77 -13.91 -22.59
C ARG A 96 7.42 -14.76 -21.50
N THR A 97 8.23 -14.13 -20.66
CA THR A 97 9.05 -14.81 -19.64
C THR A 97 8.28 -15.07 -18.36
N LYS A 98 7.61 -14.05 -17.82
CA LYS A 98 6.89 -14.05 -16.54
C LYS A 98 5.42 -14.46 -16.68
N GLN A 99 4.88 -14.52 -17.92
CA GLN A 99 3.46 -14.73 -18.25
C GLN A 99 2.51 -13.63 -17.77
N GLU A 100 2.97 -12.75 -16.89
CA GLU A 100 2.22 -11.62 -16.33
C GLU A 100 3.14 -10.41 -16.23
N ILE A 101 2.55 -9.23 -16.33
CA ILE A 101 3.24 -7.96 -16.13
C ILE A 101 2.52 -7.15 -15.08
N HIS A 102 3.30 -6.55 -14.19
CA HIS A 102 2.79 -5.75 -13.08
C HIS A 102 3.07 -4.28 -13.34
N PHE A 103 2.32 -3.40 -12.67
CA PHE A 103 2.54 -1.95 -12.76
C PHE A 103 4.00 -1.57 -12.48
N TYR A 104 4.59 -2.16 -11.45
CA TYR A 104 5.97 -1.88 -11.07
C TYR A 104 7.01 -2.31 -12.12
N ASP A 105 6.76 -3.39 -12.87
CA ASP A 105 7.64 -3.81 -13.96
C ASP A 105 7.70 -2.72 -15.05
N VAL A 106 6.54 -2.16 -15.43
CA VAL A 106 6.44 -1.07 -16.42
C VAL A 106 7.05 0.23 -15.89
N TYR A 107 6.82 0.53 -14.61
CA TYR A 107 7.40 1.71 -13.95
C TYR A 107 8.94 1.69 -14.03
N LEU A 108 9.57 0.55 -13.72
CA LEU A 108 11.03 0.42 -13.79
C LEU A 108 11.56 0.59 -15.22
N ILE A 109 10.89 0.03 -16.23
CA ILE A 109 11.28 0.18 -17.63
C ILE A 109 11.18 1.64 -18.09
N ALA A 110 10.07 2.32 -17.74
CA ALA A 110 9.77 3.64 -18.27
C ALA A 110 10.44 4.79 -17.52
N PHE A 111 10.68 4.63 -16.21
CA PHE A 111 11.09 5.72 -15.33
C PHE A 111 12.41 5.51 -14.59
N ASP A 112 13.13 4.41 -14.85
CA ASP A 112 14.41 4.00 -14.25
C ASP A 112 14.86 4.88 -13.05
N PRO A 113 14.60 4.45 -11.81
CA PRO A 113 14.90 5.24 -10.62
C PRO A 113 16.40 5.52 -10.44
N ILE A 114 17.28 4.85 -11.20
CA ILE A 114 18.73 5.01 -11.13
C ILE A 114 19.24 6.14 -12.05
N THR A 115 18.51 6.53 -13.11
CA THR A 115 19.02 7.49 -14.11
C THR A 115 18.34 8.88 -14.15
N LYS A 116 17.44 9.25 -13.24
CA LYS A 116 16.88 10.63 -13.29
C LYS A 116 16.48 11.27 -11.95
N PRO A 117 17.07 12.43 -11.58
CA PRO A 117 16.41 13.41 -10.72
C PRO A 117 15.39 14.17 -11.58
N ILE A 118 14.09 13.92 -11.38
CA ILE A 118 13.04 14.62 -12.12
C ILE A 118 12.59 15.85 -11.31
N SER A 119 12.83 17.03 -11.86
CA SER A 119 12.27 18.30 -11.37
C SER A 119 10.74 18.24 -11.44
N SER A 120 10.10 18.49 -10.30
CA SER A 120 8.67 18.36 -9.97
C SER A 120 7.70 19.25 -10.77
N GLU A 121 8.16 19.87 -11.87
CA GLU A 121 7.41 20.91 -12.59
C GLU A 121 6.59 20.38 -13.77
N LYS A 122 6.84 19.14 -14.23
CA LYS A 122 6.24 18.61 -15.48
C LYS A 122 5.09 17.63 -15.30
N LEU A 123 4.68 17.34 -14.07
CA LEU A 123 3.65 16.33 -13.78
C LEU A 123 2.44 16.91 -13.04
N SER A 124 2.11 18.19 -13.28
CA SER A 124 0.80 18.71 -12.89
C SER A 124 -0.19 18.43 -14.03
N PRO A 125 -1.35 17.80 -13.76
CA PRO A 125 -2.42 17.77 -14.73
C PRO A 125 -2.82 19.22 -15.03
N GLN A 126 -2.78 19.60 -16.31
CA GLN A 126 -3.45 20.81 -16.78
C GLN A 126 -4.95 20.58 -16.51
N VAL A 127 -5.54 21.51 -15.77
CA VAL A 127 -6.95 21.55 -15.37
C VAL A 127 -7.87 21.41 -16.58
#